data_AF-A0A9P4PLP3-F1
#
_entry.id   AF-A0A9P4PLP3-F1
#
_cell.length_a   1.000
_cell.length_b   1.000
_cell.length_c   1.000
_cell.angle_alpha   90.00
_cell.angle_beta   90.00
_cell.angle_gamma   90.00
#
_symmetry.space_group_name_H-M   'P 1'
#
loop_
_entity.id
_entity.type
_entity.pdbx_description
1 polymer ?
#
loop_
_entity_poly.entity_id
_entity_poly.type
_entity_poly.pdbx_seq_one_letter_code
_entity_poly.pdbx_strand_id
1 'polypeptide(L)'
;MSLERSTEMFSLLVEFGADAWTKDPERGSTLYQDALVYMPKTFDMLEAALETVRIDENFGENLHGLLNAVFALQPEHRLDIIDTFRYILCKPGTIKYLDTLDKNGLTMVQKAAYMLHLESLKLLLDAGVDANVPYVCATDNVNLLPLQIVCAWGRLLWWGYKENVESQAGPRQRLNRERAFKVAAELLEWHRVRPDNPFKGITRLHLAHCIGDDAEVGRLIAAGFGEDQNVKGCWPGIEREVLPADLIEESFENEIVALGCLRVLDIGSTAETTRLWG
;
A
#
# COMPACT_ATOMS: atom_id res chain seq x y z
N MET A 1 22.82 27.13 -6.29
CA MET A 1 22.26 27.66 -5.02
C MET A 1 22.70 26.71 -3.92
N SER A 2 23.21 27.17 -2.77
CA SER A 2 23.50 26.25 -1.66
C SER A 2 22.19 25.74 -1.06
N LEU A 3 22.17 24.50 -0.54
CA LEU A 3 20.98 23.89 0.08
C LEU A 3 20.39 24.81 1.16
N GLU A 4 21.24 25.38 2.01
CA GLU A 4 20.86 26.36 3.04
C GLU A 4 20.10 27.57 2.49
N ARG A 5 20.50 28.11 1.34
CA ARG A 5 19.79 29.25 0.71
C ARG A 5 18.44 28.84 0.13
N SER A 6 18.32 27.62 -0.37
CA SER A 6 17.04 27.07 -0.83
C SER A 6 16.09 26.81 0.36
N THR A 7 16.64 26.39 1.50
CA THR A 7 15.93 26.21 2.77
C THR A 7 15.35 27.50 3.33
N GLU A 8 16.18 28.54 3.41
CA GLU A 8 15.79 29.85 3.93
C GLU A 8 14.72 30.50 3.05
N MET A 9 14.86 30.39 1.72
CA MET A 9 13.89 30.91 0.76
C MET A 9 12.53 30.21 0.87
N PHE A 10 12.51 28.88 1.00
CA PHE A 10 11.28 28.12 1.13
C PHE A 10 10.53 28.49 2.41
N SER A 11 11.24 28.55 3.54
CA SER A 11 10.66 28.91 4.84
C SER A 11 10.05 30.32 4.78
N LEU A 12 10.75 31.27 4.17
CA LEU A 12 10.26 32.63 3.96
C LEU A 12 8.99 32.65 3.10
N LEU A 13 8.96 31.92 1.98
CA LEU A 13 7.77 31.87 1.12
C LEU A 13 6.54 31.36 1.87
N VAL A 14 6.69 30.29 2.64
CA VAL A 14 5.62 29.73 3.48
C VAL A 14 5.19 30.73 4.56
N GLU A 15 6.13 31.39 5.22
CA GLU A 15 5.86 32.44 6.23
C GLU A 15 5.03 33.60 5.64
N PHE A 16 5.29 33.98 4.39
CA PHE A 16 4.52 34.99 3.67
C PHE A 16 3.24 34.46 3.01
N GLY A 17 2.83 33.22 3.33
CA GLY A 17 1.54 32.65 2.94
C GLY A 17 1.53 31.91 1.60
N ALA A 18 2.70 31.53 1.06
CA ALA A 18 2.75 30.62 -0.07
C ALA A 18 2.16 29.25 0.32
N ASP A 19 1.27 28.74 -0.50
CA ASP A 19 0.67 27.43 -0.28
C ASP A 19 1.56 26.32 -0.85
N ALA A 20 2.27 25.61 0.04
CA ALA A 20 3.13 24.49 -0.34
C ALA A 20 2.35 23.26 -0.86
N TRP A 21 1.02 23.26 -0.74
CA TRP A 21 0.12 22.16 -1.14
C TRP A 21 -0.57 22.40 -2.48
N THR A 22 -0.42 23.59 -3.06
CA THR A 22 -0.86 23.86 -4.42
C THR A 22 0.03 23.08 -5.41
N LYS A 23 -0.61 22.40 -6.37
CA LYS A 23 0.09 21.71 -7.45
C LYS A 23 0.64 22.68 -8.46
N ASP A 24 1.86 22.42 -8.90
CA ASP A 24 2.42 23.03 -10.09
C ASP A 24 1.60 22.55 -11.33
N PRO A 25 1.06 23.46 -12.16
CA PRO A 25 0.22 23.07 -13.30
C PRO A 25 0.97 22.28 -14.38
N GLU A 26 2.29 22.46 -14.48
CA GLU A 26 3.13 21.81 -15.49
C GLU A 26 3.60 20.43 -15.02
N ARG A 27 3.94 20.31 -13.73
CA ARG A 27 4.46 19.06 -13.14
C ARG A 27 3.40 18.17 -12.52
N GLY A 28 2.27 18.74 -12.10
CA GLY A 28 1.22 18.04 -11.36
C GLY A 28 1.61 17.63 -9.94
N SER A 29 2.81 18.01 -9.48
CA SER A 29 3.30 17.79 -8.12
C SER A 29 3.15 19.06 -7.28
N THR A 30 2.98 18.88 -5.97
CA THR A 30 3.04 20.02 -5.04
C THR A 30 4.49 20.40 -4.77
N LEU A 31 4.72 21.64 -4.36
CA LEU A 31 6.05 22.07 -3.90
C LEU A 31 6.58 21.15 -2.79
N TYR A 32 5.68 20.66 -1.94
CA TYR A 32 5.98 19.67 -0.90
C TYR A 32 6.48 18.34 -1.48
N GLN A 33 5.77 17.77 -2.46
CA GLN A 33 6.16 16.51 -3.11
C GLN A 33 7.53 16.63 -3.79
N ASP A 34 7.79 17.75 -4.47
CA ASP A 34 9.09 18.02 -5.09
C ASP A 34 10.20 18.16 -4.03
N ALA A 35 9.94 18.88 -2.93
CA ALA A 35 10.90 19.01 -1.84
C ALA A 35 11.27 17.63 -1.24
N LEU A 36 10.30 16.72 -1.10
CA LEU A 36 10.53 15.38 -0.61
C LEU A 36 11.38 14.52 -1.55
N VAL A 37 11.12 14.60 -2.85
CA VAL A 37 11.84 13.78 -3.84
C VAL A 37 13.26 14.30 -4.05
N TYR A 38 13.45 15.61 -4.08
CA TYR A 38 14.72 16.23 -4.48
C TYR A 38 15.56 16.76 -3.32
N MET A 39 15.00 16.91 -2.11
CA MET A 39 15.68 17.48 -0.95
C MET A 39 15.37 16.72 0.37
N PRO A 40 15.75 15.43 0.49
CA PRO A 40 15.34 14.58 1.62
C PRO A 40 15.82 15.07 3.00
N LYS A 41 16.88 15.88 3.09
CA LYS A 41 17.42 16.42 4.36
C LYS A 41 16.70 17.67 4.87
N THR A 42 15.44 17.87 4.50
CA THR A 42 14.72 19.13 4.74
C THR A 42 13.53 18.97 5.67
N PHE A 43 13.53 17.96 6.55
CA PHE A 43 12.48 17.77 7.55
C PHE A 43 12.18 19.05 8.34
N ASP A 44 13.21 19.76 8.79
CA ASP A 44 13.09 21.05 9.50
C ASP A 44 12.39 22.14 8.67
N MET A 45 12.53 22.12 7.34
CA MET A 45 11.80 23.04 6.44
C MET A 45 10.33 22.64 6.30
N LEU A 46 10.10 21.34 6.23
CA LEU A 46 8.79 20.79 6.00
C LEU A 46 7.92 20.97 7.25
N GLU A 47 8.49 20.96 8.45
CA GLU A 47 7.77 21.24 9.71
C GLU A 47 7.04 22.60 9.67
N ALA A 48 7.70 23.66 9.18
CA ALA A 48 7.06 24.97 9.04
C ALA A 48 5.91 24.96 8.01
N ALA A 49 6.10 24.29 6.87
CA ALA A 49 5.05 24.11 5.85
C ALA A 49 3.91 23.20 6.32
N LEU A 50 4.23 22.26 7.20
CA LEU A 50 3.30 21.33 7.82
C LEU A 50 2.36 22.04 8.80
N GLU A 51 2.81 23.11 9.47
CA GLU A 51 1.93 23.96 10.27
C GLU A 51 0.94 24.77 9.41
N THR A 52 1.30 25.06 8.17
CA THR A 52 0.43 25.77 7.21
C THR A 52 -0.51 24.87 6.41
N VAL A 53 -0.50 23.55 6.64
CA VAL A 53 -1.34 22.59 5.92
C VAL A 53 -2.81 23.03 5.98
N ARG A 54 -3.33 23.43 4.82
CA ARG A 54 -4.74 23.73 4.66
C ARG A 54 -5.47 22.47 4.24
N ILE A 55 -6.41 22.07 5.07
CA ILE A 55 -7.32 20.99 4.79
C ILE A 55 -8.44 21.54 3.89
N ASP A 56 -8.31 21.33 2.58
CA ASP A 56 -9.24 21.77 1.55
C ASP A 56 -9.83 20.59 0.76
N GLU A 57 -10.43 20.85 -0.40
CA GLU A 57 -11.01 19.83 -1.29
C GLU A 57 -9.97 18.95 -2.01
N ASN A 58 -8.74 19.44 -2.19
CA ASN A 58 -7.66 18.73 -2.88
C ASN A 58 -6.75 17.95 -1.92
N PHE A 59 -6.94 18.11 -0.61
CA PHE A 59 -6.11 17.50 0.42
C PHE A 59 -5.98 15.98 0.27
N GLY A 60 -7.06 15.26 -0.05
CA GLY A 60 -7.02 13.81 -0.27
C GLY A 60 -6.13 13.40 -1.45
N GLU A 61 -6.21 14.12 -2.56
CA GLU A 61 -5.34 13.88 -3.72
C GLU A 61 -3.87 14.15 -3.40
N ASN A 62 -3.61 15.21 -2.62
CA ASN A 62 -2.27 15.53 -2.17
C ASN A 62 -1.69 14.47 -1.23
N LEU A 63 -2.50 13.89 -0.34
CA LEU A 63 -2.10 12.76 0.50
C LEU A 63 -1.72 11.53 -0.34
N HIS A 64 -2.49 11.22 -1.39
CA HIS A 64 -2.14 10.14 -2.32
C HIS A 64 -0.82 10.39 -3.04
N GLY A 65 -0.55 11.63 -3.45
CA GLY A 65 0.73 11.99 -4.05
C GLY A 65 1.91 11.90 -3.08
N LEU A 66 1.71 12.29 -1.81
CA LEU A 66 2.69 12.10 -0.75
C LEU A 66 2.98 10.61 -0.50
N LEU A 67 1.93 9.79 -0.44
CA LEU A 67 2.06 8.35 -0.30
C LEU A 67 2.84 7.73 -1.49
N ASN A 68 2.63 8.22 -2.72
CA ASN A 68 3.45 7.80 -3.87
C ASN A 68 4.93 8.16 -3.69
N ALA A 69 5.23 9.36 -3.17
CA ALA A 69 6.61 9.77 -2.90
C ALA A 69 7.28 8.84 -1.86
N VAL A 70 6.56 8.45 -0.80
CA VAL A 70 7.04 7.45 0.19
C VAL A 70 7.46 6.15 -0.52
N PHE A 71 6.67 5.68 -1.48
CA PHE A 71 6.95 4.43 -2.20
C PHE A 71 8.12 4.53 -3.18
N ALA A 72 8.32 5.70 -3.79
CA ALA A 72 9.35 5.92 -4.80
C ALA A 72 10.76 6.06 -4.21
N LEU A 73 10.90 6.34 -2.93
CA LEU A 73 12.18 6.68 -2.32
C LEU A 73 13.02 5.48 -1.88
N GLN A 74 14.33 5.69 -1.98
CA GLN A 74 15.35 4.78 -1.45
C GLN A 74 15.23 4.66 0.08
N PRO A 75 15.58 3.50 0.66
CA PRO A 75 15.42 3.24 2.09
C PRO A 75 16.06 4.29 3.00
N GLU A 76 17.23 4.84 2.66
CA GLU A 76 17.93 5.84 3.47
C GLU A 76 17.19 7.18 3.62
N HIS A 77 16.29 7.52 2.70
CA HIS A 77 15.51 8.78 2.73
C HIS A 77 14.05 8.55 3.14
N ARG A 78 13.67 7.29 3.39
CA ARG A 78 12.29 6.91 3.65
C ARG A 78 11.83 7.28 5.06
N LEU A 79 12.74 7.31 6.05
CA LEU A 79 12.40 7.54 7.45
C LEU A 79 11.83 8.95 7.68
N ASP A 80 12.52 9.99 7.21
CA ASP A 80 12.09 11.39 7.36
C ASP A 80 10.71 11.65 6.72
N ILE A 81 10.42 10.94 5.63
CA ILE A 81 9.16 11.10 4.89
C ILE A 81 8.03 10.26 5.46
N ILE A 82 8.34 9.09 6.02
CA ILE A 82 7.39 8.33 6.84
C ILE A 82 6.99 9.12 8.08
N ASP A 83 7.95 9.79 8.73
CA ASP A 83 7.68 10.61 9.91
C ASP A 83 6.83 11.84 9.57
N THR A 84 7.13 12.46 8.42
CA THR A 84 6.30 13.50 7.82
C THR A 84 4.87 13.02 7.58
N PHE A 85 4.72 11.87 6.91
CA PHE A 85 3.41 11.30 6.60
C PHE A 85 2.66 10.99 7.88
N ARG A 86 3.32 10.39 8.88
CA ARG A 86 2.76 10.15 10.21
C ARG A 86 2.26 11.45 10.86
N TYR A 87 3.07 12.51 10.85
CA TYR A 87 2.70 13.79 11.43
C TYR A 87 1.43 14.36 10.78
N ILE A 88 1.31 14.31 9.45
CA ILE A 88 0.11 14.76 8.74
C ILE A 88 -1.12 13.93 9.09
N LEU A 89 -0.97 12.60 9.19
CA LEU A 89 -2.05 11.69 9.59
C LEU A 89 -2.57 11.99 11.00
N CYS A 90 -1.72 12.49 11.89
CA CYS A 90 -2.10 12.90 13.24
C CYS A 90 -2.84 14.25 13.33
N LYS A 91 -2.91 15.05 12.24
CA LYS A 91 -3.60 16.34 12.29
C LYS A 91 -5.13 16.20 12.41
N PRO A 92 -5.80 17.02 13.24
CA PRO A 92 -7.25 17.03 13.34
C PRO A 92 -7.91 17.26 11.97
N GLY A 93 -8.87 16.42 11.63
CA GLY A 93 -9.61 16.52 10.37
C GLY A 93 -8.98 15.79 9.19
N THR A 94 -7.76 15.23 9.30
CA THR A 94 -7.15 14.42 8.23
C THR A 94 -7.94 13.16 7.92
N ILE A 95 -8.51 12.51 8.95
CA ILE A 95 -9.24 11.23 8.82
C ILE A 95 -10.35 11.25 7.74
N LYS A 96 -11.04 12.38 7.54
CA LYS A 96 -12.14 12.49 6.58
C LYS A 96 -11.70 12.38 5.11
N TYR A 97 -10.39 12.40 4.84
CA TYR A 97 -9.84 12.25 3.49
C TYR A 97 -9.15 10.93 3.27
N LEU A 98 -9.03 10.07 4.29
CA LEU A 98 -8.23 8.87 4.15
C LEU A 98 -8.88 7.82 3.23
N ASP A 99 -10.19 7.89 3.08
CA ASP A 99 -10.99 7.08 2.15
C ASP A 99 -11.17 7.73 0.77
N THR A 100 -10.51 8.87 0.51
CA THR A 100 -10.53 9.45 -0.84
C THR A 100 -9.89 8.48 -1.83
N LEU A 101 -10.48 8.41 -3.02
CA LEU A 101 -10.01 7.53 -4.09
C LEU A 101 -8.97 8.24 -4.94
N ASP A 102 -7.92 7.53 -5.33
CA ASP A 102 -6.99 8.03 -6.34
C ASP A 102 -7.53 7.86 -7.76
N LYS A 103 -6.71 8.24 -8.75
CA LYS A 103 -7.03 8.10 -10.19
C LYS A 103 -7.34 6.66 -10.63
N ASN A 104 -6.92 5.66 -9.86
CA ASN A 104 -7.16 4.25 -10.12
C ASN A 104 -8.35 3.71 -9.30
N GLY A 105 -9.06 4.57 -8.56
CA GLY A 105 -10.18 4.17 -7.71
C GLY A 105 -9.74 3.50 -6.40
N LEU A 106 -8.48 3.64 -5.98
CA LEU A 106 -7.96 3.03 -4.76
C LEU A 106 -8.00 4.01 -3.59
N THR A 107 -8.44 3.54 -2.41
CA THR A 107 -8.17 4.24 -1.14
C THR A 107 -6.68 4.14 -0.80
N MET A 108 -6.21 4.96 0.15
CA MET A 108 -4.79 4.91 0.56
C MET A 108 -4.40 3.56 1.17
N VAL A 109 -5.28 2.92 1.94
CA VAL A 109 -5.02 1.58 2.51
C VAL A 109 -4.94 0.54 1.40
N GLN A 110 -5.86 0.55 0.43
CA GLN A 110 -5.81 -0.35 -0.73
C GLN A 110 -4.54 -0.14 -1.55
N LYS A 111 -4.08 1.10 -1.66
CA LYS A 111 -2.84 1.44 -2.37
C LYS A 111 -1.59 0.96 -1.63
N ALA A 112 -1.50 1.17 -0.31
CA ALA A 112 -0.40 0.65 0.51
C ALA A 112 -0.35 -0.88 0.48
N ALA A 113 -1.53 -1.51 0.49
CA ALA A 113 -1.73 -2.94 0.31
C ALA A 113 -1.23 -3.41 -1.07
N TYR A 114 -1.66 -2.79 -2.17
CA TYR A 114 -1.21 -3.09 -3.54
C TYR A 114 0.31 -2.92 -3.71
N MET A 115 0.90 -1.87 -3.13
CA MET A 115 2.33 -1.60 -3.19
C MET A 115 3.17 -2.46 -2.22
N LEU A 116 2.53 -3.33 -1.44
CA LEU A 116 3.16 -4.18 -0.41
C LEU A 116 4.00 -3.38 0.60
N HIS A 117 3.56 -2.17 0.96
CA HIS A 117 4.30 -1.25 1.81
C HIS A 117 3.80 -1.28 3.26
N LEU A 118 4.37 -2.18 4.06
CA LEU A 118 3.94 -2.49 5.43
C LEU A 118 3.91 -1.27 6.34
N GLU A 119 4.94 -0.44 6.31
CA GLU A 119 5.05 0.70 7.22
C GLU A 119 3.95 1.74 6.96
N SER A 120 3.66 2.04 5.69
CA SER A 120 2.57 2.96 5.33
C SER A 120 1.21 2.37 5.68
N LEU A 121 1.03 1.06 5.46
CA LEU A 121 -0.20 0.37 5.86
C LEU A 121 -0.44 0.54 7.36
N LYS A 122 0.57 0.25 8.20
CA LYS A 122 0.48 0.41 9.66
C LYS A 122 0.07 1.82 10.06
N LEU A 123 0.74 2.84 9.50
CA LEU A 123 0.41 4.23 9.79
C LEU A 123 -1.04 4.58 9.44
N LEU A 124 -1.55 4.08 8.32
CA LEU A 124 -2.93 4.31 7.91
C LEU A 124 -3.92 3.59 8.84
N LEU A 125 -3.65 2.33 9.22
CA LEU A 125 -4.50 1.59 10.15
C LEU A 125 -4.50 2.24 11.55
N ASP A 126 -3.35 2.69 12.03
CA ASP A 126 -3.20 3.42 13.30
C ASP A 126 -3.93 4.77 13.27
N ALA A 127 -4.01 5.42 12.10
CA ALA A 127 -4.80 6.64 11.89
C ALA A 127 -6.32 6.39 11.86
N GLY A 128 -6.76 5.12 11.98
CA GLY A 128 -8.17 4.74 12.08
C GLY A 128 -8.85 4.48 10.74
N VAL A 129 -8.10 4.27 9.65
CA VAL A 129 -8.68 3.94 8.35
C VAL A 129 -9.35 2.57 8.38
N ASP A 130 -10.51 2.47 7.73
CA ASP A 130 -11.25 1.22 7.62
C ASP A 130 -10.72 0.36 6.46
N ALA A 131 -10.12 -0.79 6.80
CA ALA A 131 -9.67 -1.77 5.81
C ALA A 131 -10.78 -2.74 5.34
N ASN A 132 -12.05 -2.50 5.69
CA ASN A 132 -13.21 -3.22 5.14
C ASN A 132 -13.82 -2.54 3.90
N VAL A 133 -13.29 -1.41 3.44
CA VAL A 133 -13.79 -0.75 2.22
C VAL A 133 -13.36 -1.57 0.99
N PRO A 134 -14.31 -2.11 0.19
CA PRO A 134 -13.97 -2.88 -0.98
C PRO A 134 -13.45 -1.99 -2.12
N TYR A 135 -12.43 -2.46 -2.81
CA TYR A 135 -12.07 -1.97 -4.13
C TYR A 135 -13.08 -2.54 -5.14
N VAL A 136 -13.74 -1.66 -5.88
CA VAL A 136 -14.73 -2.02 -6.89
C VAL A 136 -14.05 -1.95 -8.25
N CYS A 137 -13.65 -3.10 -8.79
CA CYS A 137 -13.11 -3.14 -10.15
C CYS A 137 -14.23 -2.89 -11.16
N ALA A 138 -14.00 -1.95 -12.08
CA ALA A 138 -14.99 -1.57 -13.10
C ALA A 138 -15.37 -2.72 -14.05
N THR A 139 -14.55 -3.77 -14.17
CA THR A 139 -14.73 -4.76 -15.24
C THR A 139 -15.60 -5.95 -14.88
N ASP A 140 -15.79 -6.35 -13.62
CA ASP A 140 -16.50 -7.61 -13.31
C ASP A 140 -17.24 -7.64 -11.96
N ASN A 141 -17.54 -6.48 -11.36
CA ASN A 141 -18.19 -6.39 -10.04
C ASN A 141 -17.51 -7.20 -8.91
N VAL A 142 -16.22 -7.52 -9.07
CA VAL A 142 -15.44 -8.17 -8.01
C VAL A 142 -15.05 -7.10 -6.99
N ASN A 143 -15.59 -7.25 -5.78
CA ASN A 143 -15.28 -6.40 -4.64
C ASN A 143 -14.14 -7.03 -3.87
N LEU A 144 -12.96 -6.42 -3.93
CA LEU A 144 -11.77 -6.92 -3.23
C LEU A 144 -11.49 -6.08 -1.99
N LEU A 145 -11.40 -6.73 -0.83
CA LEU A 145 -10.88 -6.08 0.36
C LEU A 145 -9.34 -5.94 0.28
N PRO A 146 -8.73 -4.96 0.96
CA PRO A 146 -7.28 -4.80 1.07
C PRO A 146 -6.50 -6.10 1.33
N LEU A 147 -7.00 -7.00 2.18
CA LEU A 147 -6.37 -8.29 2.44
C LEU A 147 -6.37 -9.21 1.21
N GLN A 148 -7.47 -9.25 0.47
CA GLN A 148 -7.58 -9.99 -0.79
C GLN A 148 -6.65 -9.39 -1.86
N ILE A 149 -6.59 -8.06 -1.97
CA ILE A 149 -5.67 -7.37 -2.89
C ILE A 149 -4.23 -7.82 -2.67
N VAL A 150 -3.76 -7.85 -1.42
CA VAL A 150 -2.38 -8.24 -1.08
C VAL A 150 -2.12 -9.71 -1.42
N CYS A 151 -3.07 -10.59 -1.11
CA CYS A 151 -2.92 -12.02 -1.38
C CYS A 151 -2.88 -12.30 -2.89
N ALA A 152 -3.82 -11.73 -3.64
CA ALA A 152 -3.89 -11.86 -5.08
C ALA A 152 -2.67 -11.21 -5.78
N TRP A 153 -2.17 -10.07 -5.30
CA TRP A 153 -0.97 -9.44 -5.85
C TRP A 153 0.31 -10.23 -5.53
N GLY A 154 0.44 -10.70 -4.28
CA GLY A 154 1.54 -11.57 -3.87
C GLY A 154 1.64 -12.83 -4.73
N ARG A 155 0.48 -13.41 -5.07
CA ARG A 155 0.35 -14.53 -6.01
C ARG A 155 0.64 -14.14 -7.46
N LEU A 156 0.10 -13.03 -7.96
CA LEU A 156 0.32 -12.60 -9.35
C LEU A 156 1.80 -12.32 -9.64
N LEU A 157 2.51 -11.70 -8.70
CA LEU A 157 3.96 -11.49 -8.79
C LEU A 157 4.74 -12.82 -8.87
N TRP A 158 4.16 -13.92 -8.40
CA TRP A 158 4.69 -15.27 -8.58
C TRP A 158 4.34 -15.84 -9.97
N TRP A 159 3.07 -15.76 -10.39
CA TRP A 159 2.61 -16.33 -11.67
C TRP A 159 3.20 -15.68 -12.91
N GLY A 160 3.30 -14.34 -12.97
CA GLY A 160 3.85 -13.62 -14.12
C GLY A 160 5.32 -13.97 -14.43
N TYR A 161 5.97 -14.77 -13.59
CA TYR A 161 7.32 -15.28 -13.78
C TYR A 161 7.37 -16.80 -14.06
N LYS A 162 6.37 -17.59 -13.65
CA LYS A 162 6.30 -19.05 -13.89
C LYS A 162 6.25 -19.39 -15.39
N GLU A 163 5.72 -18.49 -16.22
CA GLU A 163 5.70 -18.60 -17.68
C GLU A 163 7.02 -18.19 -18.36
N ASN A 164 7.97 -17.57 -17.62
CA ASN A 164 9.28 -17.15 -18.12
C ASN A 164 10.40 -17.82 -17.31
N VAL A 165 10.80 -19.01 -17.76
CA VAL A 165 12.00 -19.79 -17.40
C VAL A 165 11.90 -20.71 -16.17
N GLU A 166 12.31 -21.96 -16.42
CA GLU A 166 12.45 -23.05 -15.47
C GLU A 166 13.50 -22.77 -14.37
N SER A 167 13.09 -23.10 -13.14
CA SER A 167 13.92 -23.34 -11.96
C SER A 167 14.43 -22.10 -11.18
N GLN A 168 14.04 -22.09 -9.90
CA GLN A 168 14.46 -21.19 -8.81
C GLN A 168 13.77 -19.81 -8.82
N ALA A 169 12.78 -19.65 -7.94
CA ALA A 169 12.30 -18.32 -7.54
C ALA A 169 13.49 -17.48 -7.06
N GLY A 170 13.90 -16.50 -7.87
CA GLY A 170 15.02 -15.63 -7.60
C GLY A 170 14.82 -14.74 -6.36
N PRO A 171 15.86 -13.99 -5.95
CA PRO A 171 15.83 -13.20 -4.72
C PRO A 171 14.70 -12.16 -4.67
N ARG A 172 14.36 -11.55 -5.81
CA ARG A 172 13.28 -10.55 -5.90
C ARG A 172 11.89 -11.16 -5.70
N GLN A 173 11.62 -12.37 -6.22
CA GLN A 173 10.32 -13.02 -6.04
C GLN A 173 10.10 -13.44 -4.58
N ARG A 174 11.15 -13.97 -3.93
CA ARG A 174 11.09 -14.31 -2.50
C ARG A 174 10.80 -13.08 -1.64
N LEU A 175 11.49 -11.97 -1.94
CA LEU A 175 11.29 -10.70 -1.23
C LEU A 175 9.85 -10.18 -1.38
N ASN A 176 9.25 -10.29 -2.57
CA ASN A 176 7.88 -9.84 -2.80
C ASN A 176 6.85 -10.71 -2.06
N ARG A 177 7.02 -12.04 -2.03
CA ARG A 177 6.14 -12.93 -1.23
C ARG A 177 6.26 -12.66 0.26
N GLU A 178 7.48 -12.48 0.76
CA GLU A 178 7.72 -12.14 2.16
C GLU A 178 7.05 -10.81 2.53
N ARG A 179 7.16 -9.79 1.66
CA ARG A 179 6.49 -8.49 1.85
C ARG A 179 4.97 -8.65 1.83
N ALA A 180 4.41 -9.34 0.84
CA ALA A 180 2.98 -9.60 0.74
C ALA A 180 2.46 -10.33 1.99
N PHE A 181 3.17 -11.34 2.45
CA PHE A 181 2.78 -12.09 3.64
C PHE A 181 2.79 -11.22 4.90
N LYS A 182 3.80 -10.36 5.09
CA LYS A 182 3.85 -9.44 6.24
C LYS A 182 2.67 -8.45 6.21
N VAL A 183 2.35 -7.90 5.05
CA VAL A 183 1.23 -6.96 4.87
C VAL A 183 -0.11 -7.66 5.09
N ALA A 184 -0.28 -8.87 4.55
CA ALA A 184 -1.49 -9.67 4.74
C ALA A 184 -1.69 -10.08 6.19
N ALA A 185 -0.62 -10.48 6.89
CA ALA A 185 -0.68 -10.81 8.30
C ALA A 185 -1.10 -9.59 9.15
N GLU A 186 -0.58 -8.40 8.86
CA GLU A 186 -0.97 -7.18 9.55
C GLU A 186 -2.47 -6.86 9.37
N LEU A 187 -2.98 -6.93 8.15
CA LEU A 187 -4.40 -6.76 7.85
C LEU A 187 -5.27 -7.81 8.55
N LEU A 188 -4.82 -9.07 8.60
CA LEU A 188 -5.53 -10.13 9.29
C LEU A 188 -5.61 -9.86 10.81
N GLU A 189 -4.53 -9.41 11.45
CA GLU A 189 -4.58 -9.02 12.87
C GLU A 189 -5.51 -7.83 13.09
N TRP A 190 -5.50 -6.85 12.17
CA TRP A 190 -6.43 -5.72 12.22
C TRP A 190 -7.90 -6.17 12.14
N HIS A 191 -8.23 -7.15 11.29
CA HIS A 191 -9.60 -7.69 11.24
C HIS A 191 -9.97 -8.51 12.48
N ARG A 192 -9.02 -9.24 13.09
CA ARG A 192 -9.29 -10.15 14.22
C ARG A 192 -9.83 -9.46 15.46
N VAL A 193 -9.41 -8.22 15.71
CA VAL A 193 -9.85 -7.47 16.90
C VAL A 193 -11.25 -6.84 16.73
N ARG A 194 -11.85 -6.96 15.54
CA ARG A 194 -13.12 -6.30 15.21
C ARG A 194 -14.31 -7.27 15.17
N PRO A 195 -15.52 -6.80 15.52
CA PRO A 195 -16.72 -7.63 15.47
C PRO A 195 -17.22 -7.90 14.05
N ASP A 196 -16.91 -7.03 13.09
CA ASP A 196 -17.32 -7.09 11.68
C ASP A 196 -16.33 -7.89 10.81
N ASN A 197 -15.47 -8.71 11.41
CA ASN A 197 -14.41 -9.46 10.74
C ASN A 197 -14.95 -10.37 9.61
N PRO A 198 -14.72 -10.03 8.32
CA PRO A 198 -15.19 -10.84 7.21
C PRO A 198 -14.31 -12.08 6.97
N PHE A 199 -13.15 -12.16 7.61
CA PHE A 199 -12.16 -13.24 7.53
C PHE A 199 -12.18 -14.14 8.77
N LYS A 200 -13.36 -14.38 9.33
CA LYS A 200 -13.52 -15.19 10.55
C LYS A 200 -12.88 -16.57 10.37
N GLY A 201 -12.01 -16.98 11.30
CA GLY A 201 -11.34 -18.28 11.27
C GLY A 201 -10.15 -18.37 10.30
N ILE A 202 -9.89 -17.33 9.49
CA ILE A 202 -8.70 -17.26 8.64
C ILE A 202 -7.44 -17.14 9.51
N THR A 203 -6.43 -17.91 9.15
CA THR A 203 -5.15 -18.01 9.87
C THR A 203 -3.98 -17.58 8.99
N ARG A 204 -2.76 -17.48 9.53
CA ARG A 204 -1.60 -17.11 8.71
C ARG A 204 -1.27 -18.21 7.69
N LEU A 205 -1.58 -19.47 8.00
CA LEU A 205 -1.42 -20.58 7.09
C LEU A 205 -2.36 -20.45 5.88
N HIS A 206 -3.59 -19.99 6.08
CA HIS A 206 -4.49 -19.65 4.97
C HIS A 206 -3.85 -18.58 4.06
N LEU A 207 -3.29 -17.52 4.63
CA LEU A 207 -2.62 -16.46 3.87
C LEU A 207 -1.39 -16.99 3.11
N ALA A 208 -0.56 -17.83 3.75
CA ALA A 208 0.64 -18.39 3.14
C ALA A 208 0.30 -19.27 1.92
N HIS A 209 -0.74 -20.10 2.03
CA HIS A 209 -1.28 -20.85 0.89
C HIS A 209 -1.89 -19.93 -0.17
N CYS A 210 -2.64 -18.91 0.24
CA CYS A 210 -3.27 -17.96 -0.68
C CYS A 210 -2.25 -17.13 -1.47
N ILE A 211 -1.08 -16.83 -0.91
CA ILE A 211 0.02 -16.12 -1.59
C ILE A 211 0.89 -17.09 -2.40
N GLY A 212 0.89 -18.38 -2.06
CA GLY A 212 1.79 -19.38 -2.62
C GLY A 212 3.22 -19.26 -2.10
N ASP A 213 3.40 -18.95 -0.80
CA ASP A 213 4.71 -18.96 -0.14
C ASP A 213 4.98 -20.28 0.58
N ASP A 214 5.37 -21.31 -0.19
CA ASP A 214 5.65 -22.66 0.32
C ASP A 214 6.68 -22.68 1.46
N ALA A 215 7.63 -21.73 1.44
CA ALA A 215 8.64 -21.63 2.49
C ALA A 215 8.01 -21.18 3.82
N GLU A 216 7.09 -20.21 3.78
CA GLU A 216 6.33 -19.79 4.96
C GLU A 216 5.33 -20.87 5.39
N VAL A 217 4.65 -21.54 4.45
CA VAL A 217 3.79 -22.70 4.75
C VAL A 217 4.56 -23.75 5.55
N GLY A 218 5.75 -24.15 5.07
CA GLY A 218 6.60 -25.11 5.77
C GLY A 218 7.04 -24.62 7.16
N ARG A 219 7.36 -23.32 7.31
CA ARG A 219 7.71 -22.72 8.61
C ARG A 219 6.53 -22.75 9.59
N LEU A 220 5.33 -22.37 9.16
CA LEU A 220 4.13 -22.32 10.01
C LEU A 220 3.71 -23.72 10.47
N ILE A 221 3.75 -24.71 9.57
CA ILE A 221 3.46 -26.11 9.91
C ILE A 221 4.50 -26.63 10.93
N ALA A 222 5.79 -26.37 10.70
CA ALA A 222 6.85 -26.82 11.60
C ALA A 222 6.79 -26.14 12.98
N ALA A 223 6.30 -24.91 13.05
CA ALA A 223 6.16 -24.18 14.31
C ALA A 223 5.04 -24.74 15.20
N GLY A 224 4.01 -25.40 14.64
CA GLY A 224 2.99 -26.11 15.41
C GLY A 224 2.08 -25.24 16.31
N PHE A 225 2.15 -23.91 16.23
CA PHE A 225 1.37 -22.99 17.05
C PHE A 225 0.14 -22.47 16.31
N GLY A 226 -1.06 -23.00 16.61
CA GLY A 226 -2.34 -22.39 16.22
C GLY A 226 -2.66 -22.34 14.72
N GLU A 227 -1.80 -22.92 13.88
CA GLU A 227 -1.89 -22.96 12.43
C GLU A 227 -2.20 -24.39 11.96
N ASP A 228 -3.26 -24.98 12.52
CA ASP A 228 -3.73 -26.32 12.14
C ASP A 228 -4.30 -26.29 10.71
N GLN A 229 -3.82 -27.22 9.88
CA GLN A 229 -4.24 -27.40 8.48
C GLN A 229 -5.74 -27.71 8.34
N ASN A 230 -6.40 -28.09 9.42
CA ASN A 230 -7.83 -28.43 9.42
C ASN A 230 -8.72 -27.30 9.96
N VAL A 231 -8.13 -26.15 10.33
CA VAL A 231 -8.91 -24.97 10.74
C VAL A 231 -9.69 -24.45 9.55
N LYS A 232 -10.98 -24.24 9.77
CA LYS A 232 -11.88 -23.66 8.78
C LYS A 232 -12.01 -22.16 8.98
N GLY A 233 -11.97 -21.41 7.89
CA GLY A 233 -12.23 -19.98 7.88
C GLY A 233 -13.22 -19.56 6.80
N CYS A 234 -13.73 -18.34 6.92
CA CYS A 234 -14.57 -17.68 5.92
C CYS A 234 -13.70 -16.77 5.07
N TRP A 235 -13.73 -16.95 3.75
CA TRP A 235 -13.09 -16.06 2.81
C TRP A 235 -14.15 -15.31 2.00
N PRO A 236 -14.15 -13.96 2.00
CA PRO A 236 -15.11 -13.17 1.23
C PRO A 236 -15.14 -13.58 -0.25
N GLY A 237 -16.34 -13.79 -0.79
CA GLY A 237 -16.52 -14.28 -2.16
C GLY A 237 -16.54 -15.81 -2.31
N ILE A 238 -16.26 -16.57 -1.24
CA ILE A 238 -16.41 -18.02 -1.21
C ILE A 238 -17.56 -18.38 -0.25
N GLU A 239 -18.61 -19.02 -0.78
CA GLU A 239 -19.84 -19.32 -0.01
C GLU A 239 -19.64 -20.35 1.11
N ARG A 240 -18.60 -21.20 0.98
CA ARG A 240 -18.27 -22.24 1.95
C ARG A 240 -17.09 -21.83 2.83
N GLU A 241 -17.02 -22.45 4.00
CA GLU A 241 -15.77 -22.42 4.77
C GLU A 241 -14.64 -23.10 3.98
N VAL A 242 -13.44 -22.55 4.13
CA VAL A 242 -12.22 -22.97 3.45
C VAL A 242 -11.21 -23.47 4.46
N LEU A 243 -10.49 -24.52 4.08
CA LEU A 243 -9.24 -24.93 4.70
C LEU A 243 -8.08 -24.13 4.09
N PRO A 244 -6.90 -24.08 4.73
CA PRO A 244 -5.73 -23.45 4.14
C PRO A 244 -5.39 -24.01 2.75
N ALA A 245 -5.51 -25.32 2.56
CA ALA A 245 -5.26 -25.98 1.29
C ALA A 245 -6.32 -25.69 0.20
N ASP A 246 -7.53 -25.24 0.57
CA ASP A 246 -8.56 -24.87 -0.40
C ASP A 246 -8.23 -23.57 -1.14
N LEU A 247 -7.31 -22.76 -0.60
CA LEU A 247 -6.94 -21.46 -1.16
C LEU A 247 -5.81 -21.58 -2.20
N ILE A 248 -5.76 -22.68 -2.95
CA ILE A 248 -4.74 -22.98 -3.97
C ILE A 248 -5.36 -22.98 -5.40
N GLU A 249 -4.55 -22.57 -6.37
CA GLU A 249 -4.72 -22.50 -7.85
C GLU A 249 -6.06 -22.11 -8.52
N GLU A 250 -7.21 -22.72 -8.24
CA GLU A 250 -8.41 -22.58 -9.10
C GLU A 250 -9.46 -21.57 -8.62
N SER A 251 -9.38 -21.10 -7.37
CA SER A 251 -10.46 -20.35 -6.72
C SER A 251 -10.41 -18.82 -6.88
N PHE A 252 -9.38 -18.26 -7.53
CA PHE A 252 -9.09 -16.81 -7.50
C PHE A 252 -8.82 -16.16 -8.86
N GLU A 253 -9.11 -16.82 -9.98
CA GLU A 253 -8.89 -16.26 -11.32
C GLU A 253 -9.53 -14.88 -11.47
N ASN A 254 -10.75 -14.69 -10.96
CA ASN A 254 -11.46 -13.41 -11.01
C ASN A 254 -10.76 -12.30 -10.21
N GLU A 255 -10.20 -12.60 -9.04
CA GLU A 255 -9.46 -11.61 -8.24
C GLU A 255 -8.17 -11.18 -8.96
N ILE A 256 -7.50 -12.14 -9.60
CA ILE A 256 -6.24 -11.93 -10.30
C ILE A 256 -6.46 -11.17 -11.61
N VAL A 257 -7.54 -11.47 -12.34
CA VAL A 257 -7.96 -10.73 -13.53
C VAL A 257 -8.30 -9.28 -13.16
N ALA A 258 -9.04 -9.06 -12.07
CA ALA A 258 -9.37 -7.73 -11.58
C ALA A 258 -8.12 -6.89 -11.26
N LEU A 259 -7.08 -7.50 -10.68
CA LEU A 259 -5.79 -6.83 -10.46
C LEU A 259 -4.94 -6.70 -11.74
N GLY A 260 -5.10 -7.60 -12.71
CA GLY A 260 -4.48 -7.49 -14.03
C GLY A 260 -4.87 -6.20 -14.75
N CYS A 261 -6.13 -5.76 -14.60
CA CYS A 261 -6.60 -4.47 -15.12
C CYS A 261 -5.90 -3.25 -14.49
N LEU A 262 -5.62 -3.28 -13.18
CA LEU A 262 -4.84 -2.23 -12.50
C LEU A 262 -3.41 -2.13 -13.05
N ARG A 263 -2.79 -3.26 -13.38
CA ARG A 263 -1.42 -3.31 -13.94
C ARG A 263 -1.33 -2.64 -15.32
N VAL A 264 -2.36 -2.76 -16.16
CA VAL A 264 -2.41 -2.13 -17.49
C VAL A 264 -2.52 -0.60 -17.39
N LEU A 265 -3.27 -0.10 -16.40
CA LEU A 265 -3.41 1.34 -16.15
C LEU A 265 -2.11 1.95 -15.61
N ASP A 266 -1.35 1.20 -14.81
CA ASP A 266 -0.05 1.64 -14.28
C ASP A 266 0.99 1.81 -15.40
N ILE A 267 1.08 0.84 -16.33
CA ILE A 267 2.02 0.87 -17.47
C ILE A 267 1.74 2.06 -18.42
N GLY A 268 0.48 2.46 -18.56
CA GLY A 268 0.09 3.64 -19.33
C GLY A 268 0.51 4.98 -18.70
N SER A 269 0.76 5.01 -17.38
CA SER A 269 1.24 6.21 -16.67
C SER A 269 2.75 6.17 -16.37
N THR A 270 3.41 5.01 -16.48
CA THR A 270 4.82 4.82 -16.13
C THR A 270 5.83 5.02 -17.26
N ALA A 271 5.44 5.63 -18.39
CA ALA A 271 6.42 6.09 -19.37
C ALA A 271 7.45 7.05 -18.75
N GLU A 272 7.10 7.71 -17.63
CA GLU A 272 8.02 8.50 -16.81
C GLU A 272 8.70 7.70 -15.68
N THR A 273 8.02 6.75 -15.04
CA THR A 273 8.59 5.99 -13.92
C THR A 273 9.66 4.99 -14.38
N THR A 274 9.59 4.48 -15.61
CA THR A 274 10.61 3.54 -16.13
C THR A 274 12.00 4.18 -16.26
N ARG A 275 12.10 5.52 -16.27
CA ARG A 275 13.39 6.23 -16.20
C ARG A 275 13.98 6.36 -14.79
N LEU A 276 13.17 6.18 -13.74
CA LEU A 276 13.59 6.30 -12.35
C LEU A 276 13.96 4.96 -11.68
N TRP A 277 13.74 3.84 -12.38
CA TRP A 277 14.05 2.48 -11.92
C TRP A 277 15.12 1.78 -12.78
N GLY A 278 15.91 2.55 -13.52
CA GLY A 278 17.13 2.10 -14.21
C GLY A 278 18.36 2.18 -13.33
#